data_AF-A0A2D4JNT5-F1
#
_entry.id   AF-A0A2D4JNT5-F1
#
_cell.length_a   1.000
_cell.length_b   1.000
_cell.length_c   1.000
_cell.angle_alpha   90.00
_cell.angle_beta   90.00
_cell.angle_gamma   90.00
#
_symmetry.space_group_name_H-M   'P 1'
#
loop_
_entity.id
_entity.type
_entity.pdbx_description
1 polymer ?
#
loop_
_entity_poly.entity_id
_entity_poly.type
_entity_poly.pdbx_seq_one_letter_code
_entity_poly.pdbx_strand_id
1 'polypeptide(L)'
;MGPCKSLEYYHLPTHKFLEEGESYLTLAVEVALIGLGQQRIMPDGLYVQEKVCRNEEQLISKLHEIELDDTLVKIFQKQAVFLLEAGPYSGLGEIIHRESVPMHTFAKYLFTSLLPHDAEL
;
A
#
# COMPACT_ATOMS: atom_id res chain seq x y z
N MET A 1 -0.32 41.72 11.56
CA MET A 1 -0.63 40.28 11.53
C MET A 1 -1.79 40.10 10.55
N GLY A 2 -1.54 39.64 9.33
CA GLY A 2 -2.60 39.43 8.32
C GLY A 2 -3.43 38.17 8.65
N PRO A 3 -4.69 38.08 8.23
CA PRO A 3 -5.51 36.91 8.49
C PRO A 3 -4.96 35.71 7.70
N CYS A 4 -4.70 34.62 8.42
CA CYS A 4 -4.39 33.33 7.85
C CYS A 4 -5.62 32.85 7.08
N LYS A 5 -5.51 32.72 5.75
CA LYS A 5 -6.59 32.17 4.93
C LYS A 5 -6.85 30.73 5.38
N SER A 6 -8.05 30.45 5.86
CA SER A 6 -8.50 29.07 6.08
C SER A 6 -8.39 28.32 4.77
N LEU A 7 -7.70 27.17 4.75
CA LEU A 7 -7.82 26.24 3.63
C LEU A 7 -9.26 25.74 3.61
N GLU A 8 -10.06 26.25 2.67
CA GLU A 8 -11.36 25.69 2.38
C GLU A 8 -11.15 24.39 1.58
N TYR A 9 -11.43 23.26 2.23
CA TYR A 9 -11.45 21.97 1.58
C TYR A 9 -12.75 21.86 0.78
N TYR A 10 -12.63 21.92 -0.55
CA TYR A 10 -13.75 21.70 -1.45
C TYR A 10 -13.79 20.22 -1.85
N HIS A 11 -14.84 19.51 -1.43
CA HIS A 11 -15.12 18.17 -1.93
C HIS A 11 -15.66 18.28 -3.36
N LEU A 12 -14.80 17.98 -4.35
CA LEU A 12 -15.22 17.89 -5.75
C LEU A 12 -15.99 16.59 -5.99
N PRO A 13 -17.04 16.60 -6.84
CA PRO A 13 -17.76 15.38 -7.20
C PRO A 13 -16.82 14.44 -7.97
N THR A 14 -16.63 13.24 -7.42
CA THR A 14 -15.57 12.30 -7.80
C THR A 14 -15.78 11.55 -9.10
N HIS A 15 -17.00 11.57 -9.61
CA HIS A 15 -17.31 10.95 -10.91
C HIS A 15 -16.58 11.60 -12.09
N LYS A 16 -15.96 12.78 -11.91
CA LYS A 16 -15.19 13.47 -12.95
C LYS A 16 -13.71 13.04 -13.05
N PHE A 17 -13.20 12.29 -12.07
CA PHE A 17 -11.78 11.93 -11.97
C PHE A 17 -11.52 10.43 -11.98
N LEU A 18 -12.53 9.60 -11.73
CA LEU A 18 -12.39 8.15 -11.71
C LEU A 18 -12.34 7.63 -13.15
N GLU A 19 -11.33 6.83 -13.46
CA GLU A 19 -11.27 6.07 -14.71
C GLU A 19 -12.33 4.95 -14.71
N GLU A 20 -12.59 4.38 -15.88
CA GLU A 20 -13.59 3.34 -16.04
C GLU A 20 -13.19 2.08 -15.24
N GLY A 21 -13.97 1.74 -14.20
CA GLY A 21 -13.67 0.64 -13.27
C GLY A 21 -13.00 1.06 -11.96
N GLU A 22 -12.71 2.35 -11.76
CA GLU A 22 -12.22 2.86 -10.49
C GLU A 22 -13.35 3.20 -9.50
N SER A 23 -13.13 2.85 -8.25
CA SER A 23 -13.95 3.20 -7.10
C SER A 23 -13.06 3.73 -5.97
N TYR A 24 -13.65 4.37 -4.96
CA TYR A 24 -12.88 4.76 -3.79
C TYR A 24 -12.24 3.59 -3.06
N LEU A 25 -12.89 2.42 -3.07
CA LEU A 25 -12.37 1.21 -2.44
C LEU A 25 -11.11 0.74 -3.19
N THR A 26 -11.19 0.61 -4.51
CA THR A 26 -10.08 0.18 -5.35
C THR A 26 -8.89 1.12 -5.23
N LEU A 27 -9.12 2.44 -5.25
CA LEU A 27 -8.08 3.44 -5.05
C LEU A 27 -7.48 3.39 -3.65
N ALA A 28 -8.30 3.24 -2.60
CA ALA A 28 -7.81 3.15 -1.23
C ALA A 28 -6.93 1.91 -1.02
N VAL A 29 -7.34 0.78 -1.59
CA VAL A 29 -6.57 -0.47 -1.58
C VAL A 29 -5.27 -0.29 -2.36
N GLU A 30 -5.31 0.25 -3.58
CA GLU A 30 -4.11 0.47 -4.39
C GLU A 30 -3.09 1.37 -3.66
N VAL A 31 -3.55 2.49 -3.09
CA VAL A 31 -2.71 3.39 -2.30
C VAL A 31 -2.14 2.70 -1.06
N ALA A 32 -2.92 1.84 -0.40
CA ALA A 32 -2.44 1.07 0.74
C ALA A 32 -1.33 0.08 0.34
N LEU A 33 -1.48 -0.61 -0.81
CA LEU A 33 -0.48 -1.52 -1.33
C LEU A 33 0.82 -0.79 -1.74
N ILE A 34 0.71 0.34 -2.44
CA ILE A 34 1.86 1.22 -2.77
C ILE A 34 2.54 1.68 -1.49
N GLY A 35 1.76 2.13 -0.51
CA GLY A 35 2.25 2.57 0.78
C GLY A 35 2.98 1.48 1.53
N LEU A 36 2.44 0.26 1.63
CA LEU A 36 3.06 -0.85 2.34
C LEU A 36 4.29 -1.41 1.61
N GLY A 37 4.27 -1.42 0.27
CA GLY A 37 5.35 -1.97 -0.55
C GLY A 37 6.53 -1.03 -0.80
N GLN A 38 6.46 0.23 -0.37
CA GLN A 38 7.56 1.17 -0.53
C GLN A 38 8.72 0.86 0.42
N GLN A 39 9.93 0.77 -0.11
CA GLN A 39 11.14 0.65 0.70
C GLN A 39 11.39 1.93 1.50
N ARG A 40 11.55 1.78 2.81
CA ARG A 40 11.80 2.88 3.75
C ARG A 40 12.93 2.53 4.69
N ILE A 41 13.73 3.54 5.05
CA ILE A 41 14.73 3.42 6.12
C ILE A 41 13.98 3.31 7.45
N MET A 42 14.40 2.36 8.28
CA MET A 42 13.94 2.20 9.64
C MET A 42 14.30 3.45 10.45
N PRO A 43 13.35 4.12 11.10
CA PRO A 43 13.65 5.28 11.92
C PRO A 43 14.48 4.92 13.15
N ASP A 44 15.23 5.89 13.67
CA ASP A 44 15.98 5.73 14.90
C ASP A 44 15.05 5.70 16.13
N GLY A 45 15.40 4.81 17.08
CA GLY A 45 14.75 4.71 18.38
C GLY A 45 13.66 3.64 18.45
N LEU A 46 13.79 2.74 19.42
CA LEU A 46 12.95 1.54 19.58
C LEU A 46 11.44 1.84 19.54
N TYR A 47 11.00 2.89 20.23
CA TYR A 47 9.58 3.28 20.24
C TYR A 47 9.04 3.64 18.85
N VAL A 48 9.83 4.37 18.05
CA VAL A 48 9.40 4.80 16.70
C VAL A 48 9.42 3.60 15.76
N GLN A 49 10.39 2.70 15.90
CA GLN A 49 10.46 1.44 15.15
C GLN A 49 9.24 0.56 15.43
N GLU A 50 8.95 0.29 16.71
CA GLU A 50 7.76 -0.46 17.10
C GLU A 50 6.47 0.18 16.59
N LYS A 51 6.38 1.52 16.63
CA LYS A 51 5.22 2.24 16.11
C LYS A 51 5.05 2.06 14.61
N VAL A 52 6.12 2.11 13.82
CA VAL A 52 6.07 1.89 12.37
C VAL A 52 5.60 0.47 12.07
N CYS A 53 6.19 -0.54 12.72
CA CYS A 53 5.79 -1.94 12.52
C CYS A 53 4.32 -2.18 12.90
N ARG A 54 3.86 -1.66 14.05
CA ARG A 54 2.45 -1.77 14.47
C ARG A 54 1.49 -1.09 13.51
N ASN A 55 1.87 0.06 12.95
CA ASN A 55 1.03 0.75 11.98
C ASN A 55 0.86 -0.08 10.69
N GLU A 56 1.93 -0.70 10.20
CA GLU A 56 1.86 -1.60 9.04
C GLU A 56 0.98 -2.82 9.35
N GLU A 57 1.14 -3.46 10.50
CA GLU A 57 0.29 -4.57 10.94
C GLU A 57 -1.20 -4.20 11.05
N GLN A 58 -1.50 -3.02 11.57
CA GLN A 58 -2.88 -2.52 11.67
C GLN A 58 -3.51 -2.27 10.31
N LEU A 59 -2.74 -1.72 9.35
CA LEU A 59 -3.23 -1.51 8.00
C LEU A 59 -3.47 -2.85 7.29
N ILE A 60 -2.54 -3.80 7.40
CA ILE A 60 -2.69 -5.16 6.86
C ILE A 60 -3.91 -5.88 7.47
N SER A 61 -4.16 -5.70 8.76
CA SER A 61 -5.34 -6.28 9.42
C SER A 61 -6.64 -5.74 8.84
N LYS A 62 -6.71 -4.42 8.57
CA LYS A 62 -7.88 -3.82 7.91
C LYS A 62 -8.05 -4.29 6.47
N LEU A 63 -6.95 -4.50 5.75
CA LEU A 63 -7.01 -5.00 4.38
C LEU A 63 -7.52 -6.45 4.32
N HIS A 64 -7.20 -7.29 5.32
CA HIS A 64 -7.76 -8.64 5.44
C HIS A 64 -9.28 -8.69 5.64
N GLU A 65 -9.89 -7.63 6.16
CA GLU A 65 -11.34 -7.56 6.34
C GLU A 65 -12.08 -7.31 5.01
N ILE A 66 -11.35 -7.02 3.93
CA ILE A 66 -11.90 -6.74 2.60
C ILE A 66 -11.92 -8.03 1.78
N GLU A 67 -13.10 -8.42 1.30
CA GLU A 67 -13.24 -9.52 0.34
C GLU A 67 -12.69 -9.10 -1.03
N LEU A 68 -11.83 -9.93 -1.62
CA LEU A 68 -11.23 -9.67 -2.93
C LEU A 68 -12.15 -10.11 -4.06
N ASP A 69 -12.75 -9.13 -4.74
CA ASP A 69 -13.45 -9.34 -6.00
C ASP A 69 -12.48 -9.34 -7.19
N ASP A 70 -12.98 -9.66 -8.38
CA ASP A 70 -12.16 -9.71 -9.61
C ASP A 70 -11.46 -8.39 -9.93
N THR A 71 -12.00 -7.25 -9.49
CA THR A 71 -11.41 -5.92 -9.72
C THR A 71 -10.24 -5.69 -8.78
N LEU A 72 -10.41 -5.99 -7.50
CA LEU A 72 -9.36 -5.90 -6.49
C LEU A 72 -8.25 -6.91 -6.75
N VAL A 73 -8.56 -8.13 -7.20
CA VAL A 73 -7.55 -9.12 -7.60
C VAL A 73 -6.63 -8.55 -8.70
N LYS A 74 -7.19 -7.91 -9.73
CA LYS A 74 -6.39 -7.26 -10.79
C LYS A 74 -5.49 -6.16 -10.24
N ILE A 75 -5.95 -5.41 -9.24
CA ILE A 75 -5.14 -4.37 -8.58
C ILE A 75 -4.00 -5.01 -7.79
N PHE A 76 -4.28 -6.07 -7.01
CA PHE A 76 -3.23 -6.80 -6.30
C PHE A 76 -2.19 -7.36 -7.26
N GLN A 77 -2.60 -7.96 -8.37
CA GLN A 77 -1.69 -8.49 -9.40
C GLN A 77 -0.84 -7.38 -10.01
N LYS A 78 -1.46 -6.28 -10.44
CA LYS A 78 -0.75 -5.11 -10.99
C LYS A 78 0.29 -4.57 -9.98
N GLN A 79 -0.11 -4.41 -8.73
CA GLN A 79 0.79 -3.90 -7.68
C GLN A 79 1.89 -4.90 -7.33
N ALA A 80 1.62 -6.21 -7.32
CA ALA A 80 2.63 -7.24 -7.10
C ALA A 80 3.69 -7.23 -8.21
N VAL A 81 3.27 -7.16 -9.48
CA VAL A 81 4.20 -7.03 -10.62
C VAL A 81 5.04 -5.77 -10.47
N PHE A 82 4.43 -4.61 -10.19
CA PHE A 82 5.19 -3.39 -9.97
C PHE A 82 6.17 -3.50 -8.81
N LEU A 83 5.80 -4.16 -7.70
CA LEU A 83 6.71 -4.30 -6.58
C LEU A 83 7.88 -5.24 -6.88
N LEU A 84 7.67 -6.28 -7.67
CA LEU A 84 8.72 -7.24 -8.05
C LEU A 84 9.64 -6.69 -9.14
N GLU A 85 9.08 -5.98 -10.12
CA GLU A 85 9.82 -5.42 -11.26
C GLU A 85 10.39 -4.02 -10.98
N ALA A 86 9.94 -3.34 -9.92
CA ALA A 86 10.46 -2.02 -9.59
C ALA A 86 11.90 -2.08 -9.09
N GLY A 87 12.62 -0.99 -9.37
CA GLY A 87 13.98 -0.76 -8.91
C GLY A 87 14.08 -0.48 -7.40
N PRO A 88 15.16 0.18 -6.93
CA PRO A 88 15.58 0.21 -5.52
C PRO A 88 14.64 0.91 -4.53
N TYR A 89 13.49 1.41 -5.00
CA TYR A 89 12.47 2.05 -4.18
C TYR A 89 11.34 1.08 -3.78
N SER A 90 11.27 -0.11 -4.39
CA SER A 90 10.33 -1.15 -3.98
C SER A 90 10.92 -2.03 -2.89
N GLY A 91 10.12 -2.29 -1.86
CA GLY A 91 10.48 -3.17 -0.75
C GLY A 91 10.52 -4.65 -1.12
N LEU A 92 10.00 -5.03 -2.30
CA LEU A 92 10.08 -6.39 -2.85
C LEU A 92 10.95 -6.49 -4.12
N GLY A 93 11.64 -5.40 -4.48
CA GLY A 93 12.52 -5.37 -5.65
C GLY A 93 13.87 -6.06 -5.39
N GLU A 94 14.77 -5.97 -6.38
CA GLU A 94 16.06 -6.68 -6.36
C GLU A 94 17.02 -6.28 -5.22
N ILE A 95 16.89 -5.04 -4.69
CA ILE A 95 17.85 -4.47 -3.73
C ILE A 95 17.12 -3.93 -2.50
N ILE A 96 17.34 -4.57 -1.36
CA ILE A 96 16.82 -4.15 -0.06
C ILE A 96 17.94 -3.53 0.80
N HIS A 97 17.73 -2.30 1.29
CA HIS A 97 18.67 -1.64 2.19
C HIS A 97 18.74 -2.37 3.54
N ARG A 98 19.95 -2.53 4.12
CA ARG A 98 20.14 -3.30 5.38
C ARG A 98 19.36 -2.74 6.57
N GLU A 99 19.15 -1.43 6.56
CA GLU A 99 18.43 -0.70 7.60
C GLU A 99 16.98 -0.43 7.19
N SER A 100 16.43 -1.17 6.22
CA SER A 100 15.04 -0.96 5.82
C SER A 100 14.07 -1.47 6.88
N VAL A 101 12.86 -0.90 6.88
CA VAL A 101 11.71 -1.52 7.57
C VAL A 101 11.50 -2.93 6.99
N PRO A 102 11.24 -3.96 7.81
CA PRO A 102 11.03 -5.32 7.33
C PRO A 102 9.78 -5.44 6.46
N MET A 103 9.91 -6.01 5.27
CA MET A 103 8.80 -6.18 4.33
C MET A 103 8.07 -7.52 4.43
N HIS A 104 8.60 -8.47 5.20
CA HIS A 104 8.12 -9.85 5.24
C HIS A 104 6.63 -9.99 5.59
N THR A 105 6.10 -9.17 6.51
CA THR A 105 4.68 -9.21 6.89
C THR A 105 3.79 -8.79 5.73
N PHE A 106 4.14 -7.70 5.05
CA PHE A 106 3.41 -7.24 3.88
C PHE A 106 3.55 -8.20 2.69
N ALA A 107 4.77 -8.68 2.43
CA ALA A 107 5.02 -9.68 1.39
C ALA A 107 4.13 -10.91 1.60
N LYS A 108 4.15 -11.47 2.81
CA LYS A 108 3.31 -12.62 3.16
C LYS A 108 1.84 -12.33 2.88
N TYR A 109 1.33 -11.19 3.34
CA TYR A 109 -0.05 -10.77 3.08
C TYR A 109 -0.36 -10.77 1.58
N LEU A 110 0.40 -10.00 0.80
CA LEU A 110 0.21 -9.85 -0.65
C LEU A 110 0.20 -11.19 -1.38
N PHE A 111 1.19 -12.06 -1.10
CA PHE A 111 1.29 -13.38 -1.72
C PHE A 111 0.15 -14.31 -1.30
N THR A 112 -0.21 -14.35 -0.01
CA THR A 112 -1.32 -15.19 0.46
C THR A 112 -2.68 -14.74 -0.07
N SER A 113 -2.85 -13.44 -0.30
CA SER A 113 -4.05 -12.86 -0.92
C SER A 113 -4.17 -13.23 -2.40
N LEU A 114 -3.04 -13.35 -3.11
CA LEU A 114 -3.03 -13.65 -4.55
C LEU A 114 -3.04 -15.14 -4.87
N LEU A 115 -2.47 -15.99 -4.01
CA LEU A 115 -2.32 -17.43 -4.24
C LEU A 115 -3.63 -18.16 -4.65
N PRO A 116 -4.81 -17.84 -4.10
CA PRO A 116 -6.06 -18.48 -4.52
C PRO A 116 -6.49 -18.12 -5.97
N HIS A 117 -5.96 -17.03 -6.51
CA HIS A 117 -6.34 -16.45 -7.80
C HIS A 117 -5.26 -16.62 -8.87
N ASP A 118 -4.02 -16.88 -8.45
CA ASP A 118 -2.88 -17.16 -9.32
C ASP A 118 -1.96 -18.20 -8.67
N ALA A 119 -2.04 -19.43 -9.18
CA ALA A 119 -1.32 -20.58 -8.63
C ALA A 119 0.15 -20.65 -9.05
N GLU A 120 0.55 -19.89 -10.07
CA GLU A 120 1.92 -19.89 -10.63
C GLU A 120 2.74 -18.67 -10.18
N LEU A 121 2.21 -17.89 -9.23
CA LEU A 121 2.78 -16.66 -8.72
C LEU A 121 4.06 -16.87 -7.88
#